data_AF-A0A941LNM9-F1
#
_entry.id   AF-A0A941LNM9-F1
#
_cell.length_a   1.000
_cell.length_b   1.000
_cell.length_c   1.000
_cell.angle_alpha   90.00
_cell.angle_beta   90.00
_cell.angle_gamma   90.00
#
_symmetry.space_group_name_H-M   'P 1'
#
loop_
_entity.id
_entity.type
_entity.pdbx_description
1 polymer ?
#
loop_
_entity_poly.entity_id
_entity_poly.type
_entity_poly.pdbx_seq_one_letter_code
_entity_poly.pdbx_strand_id
1 'polypeptide(L)'
;MCALLINNGLFVFQGNTYLFHDLLAKNADTLPKSIQAGFSIPYSTIDAALRWDDQTVFFFKGMDYVKYDMTKKAVVPGYPKKIFLDWKGIWPSDLSDAMMIHDKVFFFRRAQYISYDIQLGKADNDYPRPITDGWHGVWNNIDGAEYMGQDKALFLKDGQVILYDLKYDRADTGYPTSLHSHLKSYGEENTPDGLTAAAKTIHAYASAIITAKNKIATNYLSAIDNFRTLIQSAVPSEEIQPHVLSSVLQIGLATIEKILAATLKEPIRSALQPIIDLTHGASDTINTEANHALSGTDWLDQVQQSLTNLFSADQSAERLKMQLESDCELYDEETRDSHITNLKNEMTVLQTLELPSVEKLELAIYTAWINQNVAGEGLNDPGHIEIRVVDDGNRNSASVQAPFGDKIASALNGIMAKAGISRLADLDVVKKVFKGDVIAYFERDNSLRSNHEHNDSSMPFMLDDSWKNIERFTA
;
A
#
# COMPACT_ATOMS: atom_id res chain seq x y z
N MET A 1 9.30 17.73 30.25
CA MET A 1 9.72 16.68 29.28
C MET A 1 8.45 16.31 28.51
N CYS A 2 8.52 15.64 27.35
CA CYS A 2 7.32 15.07 26.67
C CYS A 2 7.72 13.85 25.83
N ALA A 3 6.75 13.09 25.32
CA ALA A 3 7.01 11.90 24.52
C ALA A 3 6.35 11.94 23.14
N LEU A 4 6.86 11.12 22.24
CA LEU A 4 6.21 10.80 20.96
C LEU A 4 6.46 9.33 20.61
N LEU A 5 5.41 8.56 20.36
CA LEU A 5 5.51 7.16 19.95
C LEU A 5 5.07 6.99 18.49
N ILE A 6 6.01 6.65 17.60
CA ILE A 6 5.72 6.43 16.17
C ILE A 6 6.49 5.21 15.66
N ASN A 7 5.83 4.31 14.93
CA ASN A 7 6.45 3.15 14.27
C ASN A 7 7.39 2.36 15.20
N ASN A 8 6.96 2.11 16.44
CA ASN A 8 7.73 1.45 17.51
C ASN A 8 8.96 2.22 18.03
N GLY A 9 9.12 3.47 17.63
CA GLY A 9 10.13 4.38 18.13
C GLY A 9 9.56 5.34 19.17
N LEU A 10 10.07 5.29 20.40
CA LEU A 10 9.75 6.24 21.45
C LEU A 10 10.79 7.37 21.46
N PHE A 11 10.34 8.57 21.13
CA PHE A 11 11.12 9.79 21.29
C PHE A 11 10.80 10.41 22.66
N VAL A 12 11.84 10.69 23.45
CA VAL A 12 11.71 11.38 24.73
C VAL A 12 12.37 12.74 24.62
N PHE A 13 11.58 13.80 24.69
CA PHE A 13 12.03 15.18 24.51
C PHE A 13 12.29 15.85 25.85
N GLN A 14 13.49 16.41 26.01
CA GLN A 14 13.90 17.13 27.20
C GLN A 14 14.70 18.37 26.81
N GLY A 15 14.20 19.54 27.24
CA GLY A 15 14.80 20.83 26.90
C GLY A 15 14.81 21.02 25.39
N ASN A 16 16.00 21.21 24.82
CA ASN A 16 16.21 21.36 23.38
C ASN A 16 16.68 20.08 22.67
N THR A 17 16.62 18.95 23.35
CA THR A 17 17.11 17.67 22.85
C THR A 17 16.07 16.56 22.96
N TYR A 18 16.31 15.46 22.25
CA TYR A 18 15.56 14.22 22.39
C TYR A 18 16.50 13.01 22.39
N LEU A 19 16.01 11.91 22.97
CA LEU A 19 16.56 10.57 22.79
C LEU A 19 15.54 9.73 22.03
N PHE A 20 16.00 8.95 21.06
CA PHE A 20 15.19 7.96 20.36
C PHE A 20 15.45 6.56 20.93
N HIS A 21 14.39 5.82 21.21
CA HIS A 21 14.43 4.44 21.63
C HIS A 21 13.65 3.59 20.62
N ASP A 22 14.34 2.70 19.92
CA ASP A 22 13.71 1.69 19.08
C ASP A 22 13.27 0.52 19.96
N LEU A 23 11.95 0.43 20.20
CA LEU A 23 11.38 -0.60 21.06
C LEU A 23 11.47 -2.00 20.43
N LEU A 24 11.56 -2.10 19.11
CA LEU A 24 11.71 -3.38 18.39
C LEU A 24 13.17 -3.82 18.28
N ALA A 25 14.03 -2.94 17.77
CA ALA A 25 15.46 -3.22 17.58
C ALA A 25 16.24 -3.21 18.91
N LYS A 26 15.59 -2.79 20.00
CA LYS A 26 16.17 -2.72 21.35
C LYS A 26 17.43 -1.88 21.40
N ASN A 27 17.46 -0.82 20.59
CA ASN A 27 18.53 0.15 20.60
C ASN A 27 17.98 1.48 21.13
N ALA A 28 18.87 2.25 21.72
CA ALA A 28 18.56 3.57 22.21
C ALA A 28 19.70 4.48 21.83
N ASP A 29 19.37 5.71 21.51
CA ASP A 29 20.37 6.76 21.48
C ASP A 29 21.05 6.85 22.84
N THR A 30 22.37 6.88 22.83
CA THR A 30 23.19 7.05 24.03
C THR A 30 23.49 8.52 24.31
N LEU A 31 23.25 9.39 23.33
CA LEU A 31 23.51 10.83 23.40
C LEU A 31 22.29 11.62 22.91
N PRO A 32 21.88 12.67 23.65
CA PRO A 32 20.78 13.53 23.22
C PRO A 32 21.04 14.22 21.88
N LYS A 33 20.04 14.23 21.00
CA LYS A 33 20.06 14.88 19.69
C LYS A 33 19.27 16.18 19.72
N SER A 34 19.67 17.19 18.94
CA SER A 34 18.93 18.46 18.85
C SER A 34 17.56 18.25 18.21
N ILE A 35 16.50 18.75 18.86
CA ILE A 35 15.12 18.70 18.33
C ILE A 35 15.05 19.48 17.01
N GLN A 36 15.57 20.71 17.02
CA GLN A 36 15.54 21.58 15.85
C GLN A 36 16.27 20.97 14.66
N ALA A 37 17.41 20.30 14.88
CA ALA A 37 18.15 19.65 13.81
C ALA A 37 17.49 18.35 13.34
N GLY A 38 16.95 17.55 14.27
CA GLY A 38 16.35 16.25 13.96
C GLY A 38 15.00 16.36 13.25
N PHE A 39 14.20 17.37 13.61
CA PHE A 39 12.85 17.57 13.09
C PHE A 39 12.70 18.81 12.21
N SER A 40 13.75 19.61 12.00
CA SER A 40 13.69 20.83 11.18
C SER A 40 12.52 21.76 11.53
N ILE A 41 12.14 21.81 12.81
CA ILE A 41 11.06 22.67 13.32
C ILE A 41 11.58 24.05 13.71
N PRO A 42 10.75 25.11 13.71
CA PRO A 42 11.20 26.48 14.04
C PRO A 42 11.53 26.68 15.53
N TYR A 43 11.33 25.66 16.38
CA TYR A 43 11.50 25.76 17.82
C TYR A 43 12.71 24.97 18.29
N SER A 44 13.45 25.53 19.25
CA SER A 44 14.52 24.81 19.92
C SER A 44 13.99 23.80 20.95
N THR A 45 12.81 24.04 21.51
CA THR A 45 12.13 23.18 22.50
C THR A 45 10.68 23.00 22.10
N ILE A 46 10.03 21.94 22.57
CA ILE A 46 8.58 21.72 22.43
C ILE A 46 7.93 21.56 23.80
N ASP A 47 6.63 21.83 23.88
CA ASP A 47 5.83 21.64 25.08
C ASP A 47 5.00 20.34 25.00
N ALA A 48 4.52 19.97 23.81
CA ALA A 48 3.78 18.73 23.57
C ALA A 48 4.02 18.20 22.15
N ALA A 49 3.90 16.90 21.97
CA ALA A 49 3.91 16.25 20.66
C ALA A 49 2.68 15.35 20.52
N LEU A 50 1.87 15.58 19.50
CA LEU A 50 0.67 14.79 19.23
C LEU A 50 0.86 13.98 17.96
N ARG A 51 0.91 12.65 18.08
CA ARG A 51 0.72 11.77 16.92
C ARG A 51 -0.73 11.87 16.45
N TRP A 52 -0.93 12.30 15.21
CA TRP A 52 -2.25 12.37 14.58
C TRP A 52 -2.54 11.11 13.76
N ASP A 53 -1.55 10.65 13.00
CA ASP A 53 -1.53 9.40 12.26
C ASP A 53 -0.06 9.01 12.01
N ASP A 54 0.22 7.95 11.25
CA ASP A 54 1.58 7.49 10.99
C ASP A 54 2.42 8.46 10.14
N GLN A 55 1.77 9.40 9.47
CA GLN A 55 2.41 10.40 8.59
C GLN A 55 2.42 11.81 9.19
N THR A 56 1.64 12.08 10.23
CA THR A 56 1.36 13.42 10.74
C THR A 56 1.60 13.54 12.23
N VAL A 57 2.41 14.53 12.61
CA VAL A 57 2.64 14.92 14.01
C VAL A 57 2.37 16.40 14.18
N PHE A 58 1.76 16.79 15.29
CA PHE A 58 1.69 18.19 15.70
C PHE A 58 2.64 18.46 16.85
N PHE A 59 3.54 19.42 16.68
CA PHE A 59 4.41 19.90 17.75
C PHE A 59 3.91 21.25 18.26
N PHE A 60 3.69 21.35 19.57
CA PHE A 60 3.18 22.55 20.23
C PHE A 60 4.31 23.27 20.96
N LYS A 61 4.33 24.60 20.87
CA LYS A 61 5.24 25.45 21.64
C LYS A 61 4.63 26.81 21.95
N GLY A 62 4.51 27.14 23.23
CA GLY A 62 3.94 28.41 23.68
C GLY A 62 2.51 28.54 23.16
N MET A 63 2.23 29.62 22.42
CA MET A 63 0.92 29.85 21.79
C MET A 63 0.79 29.30 20.38
N ASP A 64 1.83 28.64 19.89
CA ASP A 64 1.97 28.23 18.51
C ASP A 64 2.07 26.71 18.38
N TYR A 65 1.78 26.19 17.20
CA TYR A 65 2.00 24.80 16.86
C TYR A 65 2.40 24.66 15.39
N VAL A 66 3.06 23.55 15.06
CA VAL A 66 3.43 23.18 13.69
C VAL A 66 2.85 21.81 13.35
N LYS A 67 2.41 21.62 12.10
CA LYS A 67 2.15 20.30 11.53
C LYS A 67 3.42 19.80 10.86
N TYR A 68 3.83 18.59 11.19
CA TYR A 68 5.01 17.92 10.68
C TYR A 68 4.62 16.70 9.85
N ASP A 69 5.16 16.62 8.64
CA ASP A 69 4.98 15.51 7.70
C ASP A 69 6.16 14.55 7.89
N MET A 70 5.87 13.35 8.41
CA MET A 70 6.86 12.31 8.71
C MET A 70 7.46 11.71 7.43
N THR A 71 6.71 11.69 6.33
CA THR A 71 7.16 11.18 5.04
C THR A 71 8.18 12.12 4.42
N LYS A 72 7.88 13.43 4.40
CA LYS A 72 8.77 14.46 3.87
C LYS A 72 9.84 14.92 4.87
N LYS A 73 9.68 14.56 6.14
CA LYS A 73 10.51 14.99 7.27
C LYS A 73 10.65 16.51 7.35
N ALA A 74 9.53 17.20 7.23
CA ALA A 74 9.48 18.66 7.18
C ALA A 74 8.21 19.23 7.79
N VAL A 75 8.30 20.47 8.27
CA VAL A 75 7.13 21.26 8.65
C VAL A 75 6.32 21.58 7.39
N VAL A 76 5.00 21.37 7.47
CA VAL A 76 4.08 21.69 6.38
C VAL A 76 4.08 23.21 6.13
N PRO A 77 4.07 23.69 4.86
CA PRO A 77 4.00 25.12 4.56
C PRO A 77 2.77 25.80 5.18
N GLY A 78 2.95 27.03 5.67
CA GLY A 78 1.90 27.82 6.33
C GLY A 78 1.85 27.68 7.86
N TYR A 79 2.80 26.95 8.45
CA TYR A 79 3.03 26.89 9.90
C TYR A 79 4.27 27.73 10.29
N PRO A 80 4.38 28.21 11.54
CA PRO A 80 3.51 27.92 12.68
C PRO A 80 2.17 28.65 12.65
N LYS A 81 1.18 28.06 13.34
CA LYS A 81 -0.15 28.64 13.54
C LYS A 81 -0.44 28.81 15.02
N LYS A 82 -1.40 29.68 15.35
CA LYS A 82 -1.84 29.90 16.73
C LYS A 82 -2.78 28.80 17.19
N ILE A 83 -2.54 28.27 18.38
CA ILE A 83 -3.36 27.22 18.99
C ILE A 83 -4.83 27.65 19.09
N PHE A 84 -5.08 28.86 19.59
CA PHE A 84 -6.43 29.36 19.84
C PHE A 84 -7.30 29.57 18.59
N LEU A 85 -6.70 29.59 17.39
CA LEU A 85 -7.45 29.73 16.13
C LEU A 85 -8.02 28.40 15.66
N ASP A 86 -7.22 27.33 15.76
CA ASP A 86 -7.52 26.04 15.12
C ASP A 86 -7.98 24.98 16.14
N TRP A 87 -7.59 25.10 17.42
CA TRP A 87 -7.94 24.16 18.49
C TRP A 87 -8.89 24.81 19.50
N LYS A 88 -10.18 24.78 19.20
CA LYS A 88 -11.19 25.52 19.99
C LYS A 88 -11.39 24.92 21.37
N GLY A 89 -11.29 25.74 22.41
CA GLY A 89 -11.62 25.36 23.79
C GLY A 89 -10.50 24.65 24.55
N ILE A 90 -9.32 24.43 23.95
CA ILE A 90 -8.13 24.00 24.69
C ILE A 90 -7.36 25.19 25.25
N TRP A 91 -6.41 24.95 26.16
CA TRP A 91 -5.55 26.02 26.66
C TRP A 91 -4.69 26.61 25.54
N PRO A 92 -4.53 27.94 25.46
CA PRO A 92 -3.79 28.57 24.39
C PRO A 92 -2.27 28.43 24.55
N SER A 93 -1.77 27.92 25.68
CA SER A 93 -0.34 27.69 25.95
C SER A 93 -0.09 26.78 27.15
N ASP A 94 1.18 26.44 27.36
CA ASP A 94 1.72 25.66 28.48
C ASP A 94 1.12 24.25 28.60
N LEU A 95 1.02 23.55 27.47
CA LEU A 95 0.64 22.13 27.48
C LEU A 95 1.74 21.32 28.17
N SER A 96 1.33 20.29 28.90
CA SER A 96 2.22 19.26 29.46
C SER A 96 2.50 18.19 28.43
N ASP A 97 1.45 17.65 27.78
CA ASP A 97 1.56 16.85 26.55
C ASP A 97 0.18 16.72 25.89
N ALA A 98 0.09 15.98 24.78
CA ALA A 98 -1.19 15.62 24.15
C ALA A 98 -1.16 14.19 23.58
N MET A 99 -2.26 13.45 23.77
CA MET A 99 -2.38 12.05 23.31
C MET A 99 -3.69 11.86 22.53
N MET A 100 -3.63 11.20 21.37
CA MET A 100 -4.82 10.80 20.63
C MET A 100 -5.21 9.36 20.99
N ILE A 101 -6.50 9.15 21.30
CA ILE A 101 -7.09 7.82 21.42
C ILE A 101 -8.38 7.83 20.59
N HIS A 102 -8.42 6.97 19.56
CA HIS A 102 -9.54 6.87 18.62
C HIS A 102 -9.93 8.24 18.03
N ASP A 103 -11.13 8.74 18.32
CA ASP A 103 -11.72 9.96 17.80
C ASP A 103 -11.56 11.19 18.73
N LYS A 104 -10.74 11.05 19.78
CA LYS A 104 -10.50 12.10 20.77
C LYS A 104 -9.02 12.40 20.97
N VAL A 105 -8.73 13.67 21.26
CA VAL A 105 -7.42 14.12 21.72
C VAL A 105 -7.51 14.57 23.17
N PHE A 106 -6.65 14.02 24.02
CA PHE A 106 -6.52 14.42 25.41
C PHE A 106 -5.34 15.36 25.55
N PHE A 107 -5.63 16.62 25.85
CA PHE A 107 -4.62 17.65 26.13
C PHE A 107 -4.39 17.73 27.63
N PHE A 108 -3.14 17.61 28.07
CA PHE A 108 -2.77 17.68 29.48
C PHE A 108 -2.10 19.01 29.80
N ARG A 109 -2.39 19.57 30.97
CA ARG A 109 -1.73 20.77 31.49
C ARG A 109 -1.71 20.73 33.01
N ARG A 110 -0.51 20.67 33.58
CA ARG A 110 -0.33 20.59 35.04
C ARG A 110 -1.18 19.45 35.60
N ALA A 111 -2.12 19.74 36.51
CA ALA A 111 -2.97 18.75 37.15
C ALA A 111 -4.32 18.49 36.46
N GLN A 112 -4.49 19.02 35.27
CA GLN A 112 -5.76 18.96 34.54
C GLN A 112 -5.57 18.37 33.15
N TYR A 113 -6.66 17.88 32.58
CA TYR A 113 -6.74 17.48 31.19
C TYR A 113 -8.03 18.01 30.53
N ILE A 114 -8.01 18.09 29.21
CA ILE A 114 -9.15 18.43 28.34
C ILE A 114 -9.32 17.28 27.36
N SER A 115 -10.54 16.77 27.22
CA SER A 115 -10.94 15.93 26.08
C SER A 115 -11.37 16.83 24.92
N TYR A 116 -10.83 16.59 23.74
CA TYR A 116 -11.12 17.33 22.52
C TYR A 116 -11.71 16.39 21.48
N ASP A 117 -12.90 16.73 20.99
CA ASP A 117 -13.60 15.98 19.97
C ASP A 117 -13.09 16.38 18.58
N ILE A 118 -12.49 15.42 17.88
CA ILE A 118 -11.88 15.66 16.57
C ILE A 118 -12.96 16.02 15.53
N GLN A 119 -14.12 15.37 15.58
CA GLN A 119 -15.18 15.57 14.60
C GLN A 119 -15.85 16.94 14.76
N LEU A 120 -16.10 17.35 16.01
CA LEU A 120 -16.68 18.66 16.31
C LEU A 120 -15.66 19.80 16.26
N GLY A 121 -14.36 19.48 16.29
CA GLY A 121 -13.28 20.45 16.27
C GLY A 121 -13.31 21.40 17.47
N LYS A 122 -13.62 20.87 18.66
CA LYS A 122 -13.64 21.62 19.93
C LYS A 122 -13.47 20.73 21.16
N ALA A 123 -13.09 21.34 22.28
CA ALA A 123 -13.15 20.70 23.60
C ALA A 123 -14.57 20.22 23.94
N ASP A 124 -14.65 19.04 24.57
CA ASP A 124 -15.87 18.51 25.15
C ASP A 124 -16.37 19.42 26.30
N ASN A 125 -17.67 19.35 26.58
CA ASN A 125 -18.25 20.07 27.72
C ASN A 125 -17.69 19.54 29.05
N ASP A 126 -17.73 20.38 30.09
CA ASP A 126 -17.30 20.04 31.47
C ASP A 126 -15.79 19.77 31.63
N TYR A 127 -14.97 20.25 30.69
CA TYR A 127 -13.52 20.30 30.76
C TYR A 127 -13.02 21.73 30.99
N PRO A 128 -11.85 21.93 31.64
CA PRO A 128 -10.89 20.91 32.07
C PRO A 128 -11.28 20.16 33.34
N ARG A 129 -10.84 18.90 33.47
CA ARG A 129 -11.02 18.05 34.66
C ARG A 129 -9.68 17.70 35.31
N PRO A 130 -9.63 17.40 36.61
CA PRO A 130 -8.42 16.86 37.23
C PRO A 130 -7.99 15.55 36.56
N ILE A 131 -6.68 15.36 36.34
CA ILE A 131 -6.16 14.12 35.74
C ILE A 131 -6.61 12.90 36.56
N THR A 132 -6.54 13.00 37.88
CA THR A 132 -6.89 11.91 38.80
C THR A 132 -8.35 11.47 38.77
N ASP A 133 -9.25 12.30 38.21
CA ASP A 133 -10.68 11.99 38.11
C ASP A 133 -11.03 11.21 36.83
N GLY A 134 -10.17 11.31 35.81
CA GLY A 134 -10.36 10.63 34.51
C GLY A 134 -9.32 9.57 34.18
N TRP A 135 -8.23 9.52 34.95
CA TRP A 135 -7.08 8.64 34.73
C TRP A 135 -6.65 8.05 36.07
N HIS A 136 -7.44 7.13 36.63
CA HIS A 136 -7.25 6.65 38.00
C HIS A 136 -5.90 5.95 38.21
N GLY A 137 -5.11 6.48 39.14
CA GLY A 137 -3.76 5.96 39.43
C GLY A 137 -2.64 6.58 38.60
N VAL A 138 -2.96 7.45 37.63
CA VAL A 138 -1.98 8.36 37.03
C VAL A 138 -1.66 9.49 38.02
N TRP A 139 -0.43 10.00 37.95
CA TRP A 139 -0.02 11.14 38.77
C TRP A 139 -0.90 12.37 38.51
N ASN A 140 -0.96 13.25 39.50
CA ASN A 140 -1.65 14.53 39.41
C ASN A 140 -0.95 15.56 38.50
N ASN A 141 0.06 15.18 37.72
CA ASN A 141 0.66 15.91 36.61
C ASN A 141 1.56 14.94 35.83
N ILE A 142 1.80 15.21 34.56
CA ILE A 142 2.62 14.37 33.68
C ILE A 142 3.60 15.23 32.88
N ASP A 143 4.66 14.58 32.41
CA ASP A 143 5.55 15.07 31.37
C ASP A 143 5.10 14.58 30.00
N GLY A 144 4.70 13.31 29.86
CA GLY A 144 4.33 12.76 28.56
C GLY A 144 3.16 11.80 28.61
N ALA A 145 2.42 11.69 27.51
CA ALA A 145 1.34 10.73 27.36
C ALA A 145 1.29 10.18 25.93
N GLU A 146 1.22 8.85 25.79
CA GLU A 146 1.15 8.21 24.48
C GLU A 146 0.19 7.02 24.43
N TYR A 147 -0.52 6.88 23.32
CA TYR A 147 -1.41 5.74 23.09
C TYR A 147 -0.62 4.62 22.41
N MET A 148 -0.56 3.46 23.07
CA MET A 148 0.23 2.32 22.62
C MET A 148 -0.56 1.34 21.74
N GLY A 149 -1.88 1.53 21.59
CA GLY A 149 -2.77 0.52 21.04
C GLY A 149 -3.23 -0.49 22.10
N GLN A 150 -4.12 -1.42 21.72
CA GLN A 150 -4.62 -2.50 22.58
C GLN A 150 -5.13 -2.03 23.96
N ASP A 151 -5.87 -0.92 24.00
CA ASP A 151 -6.37 -0.34 25.26
C ASP A 151 -5.26 0.02 26.27
N LYS A 152 -4.04 0.33 25.81
CA LYS A 152 -2.93 0.77 26.65
C LYS A 152 -2.50 2.20 26.37
N ALA A 153 -2.28 2.96 27.44
CA ALA A 153 -1.65 4.28 27.40
C ALA A 153 -0.38 4.30 28.26
N LEU A 154 0.62 5.06 27.83
CA LEU A 154 1.87 5.26 28.54
C LEU A 154 1.89 6.70 29.09
N PHE A 155 2.15 6.84 30.38
CA PHE A 155 2.35 8.14 31.02
C PHE A 155 3.79 8.26 31.53
N LEU A 156 4.41 9.41 31.28
CA LEU A 156 5.75 9.74 31.77
C LEU A 156 5.70 10.84 32.81
N LYS A 157 6.54 10.70 33.83
CA LYS A 157 6.81 11.76 34.80
C LYS A 157 8.17 11.56 35.45
N ASP A 158 9.02 12.58 35.43
CA ASP A 158 10.29 12.60 36.18
C ASP A 158 11.17 11.34 35.93
N GLY A 159 11.19 10.82 34.70
CA GLY A 159 11.93 9.61 34.34
C GLY A 159 11.30 8.30 34.85
N GLN A 160 10.06 8.35 35.33
CA GLN A 160 9.21 7.20 35.61
C GLN A 160 8.13 7.02 34.54
N VAL A 161 7.65 5.80 34.40
CA VAL A 161 6.58 5.39 33.50
C VAL A 161 5.43 4.84 34.32
N ILE A 162 4.20 5.08 33.88
CA ILE A 162 3.02 4.27 34.17
C ILE A 162 2.51 3.68 32.84
N LEU A 163 2.35 2.36 32.79
CA LEU A 163 1.52 1.72 31.79
C LEU A 163 0.09 1.65 32.33
N TYR A 164 -0.85 2.15 31.55
CA TYR A 164 -2.22 2.38 31.95
C TYR A 164 -3.17 1.55 31.10
N ASP A 165 -4.07 0.85 31.77
CA ASP A 165 -5.10 0.04 31.15
C ASP A 165 -6.38 0.87 30.97
N LEU A 166 -6.69 1.20 29.72
CA LEU A 166 -7.88 1.98 29.34
C LEU A 166 -9.17 1.19 29.57
N LYS A 167 -9.14 -0.14 29.46
CA LYS A 167 -10.31 -1.00 29.63
C LYS A 167 -10.71 -1.12 31.10
N TYR A 168 -9.74 -1.22 32.00
CA TYR A 168 -9.96 -1.35 33.43
C TYR A 168 -9.80 -0.03 34.19
N ASP A 169 -9.48 1.07 33.49
CA ASP A 169 -9.33 2.42 34.07
C ASP A 169 -8.39 2.41 35.28
N ARG A 170 -7.17 1.88 35.08
CA ARG A 170 -6.17 1.78 36.15
C ARG A 170 -4.74 1.62 35.62
N ALA A 171 -3.76 2.01 36.43
CA ALA A 171 -2.37 1.63 36.20
C ALA A 171 -2.18 0.09 36.29
N ASP A 172 -1.33 -0.45 35.43
CA ASP A 172 -0.96 -1.87 35.46
C ASP A 172 -0.15 -2.22 36.71
N THR A 173 -0.27 -3.48 37.15
CA THR A 173 0.50 -4.01 38.28
C THR A 173 1.99 -3.87 38.02
N GLY A 174 2.72 -3.30 38.99
CA GLY A 174 4.17 -3.07 38.87
C GLY A 174 4.55 -1.67 38.38
N TYR A 175 3.57 -0.82 38.07
CA TYR A 175 3.76 0.60 37.78
C TYR A 175 3.35 1.49 38.97
N PRO A 176 3.98 2.67 39.15
CA PRO A 176 5.03 3.24 38.33
C PRO A 176 6.38 2.52 38.47
N THR A 177 7.18 2.52 37.39
CA THR A 177 8.57 2.04 37.38
C THR A 177 9.49 3.05 36.70
N SER A 178 10.81 2.88 36.79
CA SER A 178 11.73 3.78 36.08
C SER A 178 11.63 3.59 34.56
N LEU A 179 11.73 4.66 33.77
CA LEU A 179 11.76 4.58 32.31
C LEU A 179 12.90 3.68 31.84
N HIS A 180 14.06 3.73 32.50
CA HIS A 180 15.16 2.82 32.20
C HIS A 180 14.78 1.35 32.41
N SER A 181 14.17 1.01 33.55
CA SER A 181 13.69 -0.35 33.84
C SER A 181 12.58 -0.79 32.91
N HIS A 182 11.66 0.10 32.56
CA HIS A 182 10.59 -0.16 31.60
C HIS A 182 11.18 -0.46 30.22
N LEU A 183 12.08 0.39 29.72
CA LEU A 183 12.79 0.17 28.44
C LEU A 183 13.66 -1.10 28.49
N LYS A 184 14.26 -1.39 29.64
CA LYS A 184 15.03 -2.63 29.86
C LYS A 184 14.13 -3.85 29.99
N SER A 185 12.86 -3.72 30.37
CA SER A 185 11.90 -4.83 30.37
C SER A 185 11.56 -5.29 28.94
N TYR A 186 11.79 -4.43 27.93
CA TYR A 186 11.85 -4.88 26.53
C TYR A 186 13.11 -5.73 26.23
N GLY A 187 14.11 -5.77 27.13
CA GLY A 187 15.45 -6.33 26.94
C GLY A 187 15.98 -7.33 27.99
N GLU A 188 15.40 -7.48 29.18
CA GLU A 188 15.85 -8.45 30.20
C GLU A 188 14.88 -9.61 30.38
N GLU A 189 15.44 -10.80 30.20
CA GLU A 189 14.83 -12.10 30.41
C GLU A 189 14.31 -12.25 31.85
N ASN A 190 12.99 -12.15 32.00
CA ASN A 190 12.21 -13.04 32.86
C ASN A 190 11.02 -13.51 32.00
N THR A 191 11.15 -14.72 31.46
CA THR A 191 10.17 -15.45 30.64
C THR A 191 8.80 -15.59 31.33
N PRO A 192 7.64 -15.65 30.64
CA PRO A 192 7.34 -15.42 29.21
C PRO A 192 6.36 -14.23 28.96
N ASP A 193 6.41 -13.64 27.75
CA ASP A 193 5.41 -12.74 27.12
C ASP A 193 5.58 -11.22 27.21
N GLY A 194 6.81 -10.76 26.91
CA GLY A 194 6.99 -9.60 26.02
C GLY A 194 7.05 -10.09 24.57
N LEU A 195 5.88 -10.31 23.94
CA LEU A 195 5.68 -11.01 22.66
C LEU A 195 6.46 -12.34 22.53
N THR A 196 5.73 -13.45 22.67
CA THR A 196 6.19 -14.78 22.25
C THR A 196 6.92 -14.74 20.88
N ALA A 197 7.83 -15.68 20.61
CA ALA A 197 8.35 -15.89 19.26
C ALA A 197 7.23 -16.04 18.21
N ALA A 198 6.07 -16.55 18.66
CA ALA A 198 4.81 -16.58 17.94
C ALA A 198 4.32 -15.17 17.56
N ALA A 199 4.16 -14.28 18.53
CA ALA A 199 3.69 -12.92 18.28
C ALA A 199 4.65 -12.11 17.38
N LYS A 200 5.97 -12.27 17.50
CA LYS A 200 6.93 -11.67 16.54
C LYS A 200 6.75 -12.20 15.12
N THR A 201 6.47 -13.49 14.98
CA THR A 201 6.20 -14.13 13.68
C THR A 201 4.92 -13.56 13.08
N ILE A 202 3.86 -13.44 13.88
CA ILE A 202 2.56 -12.87 13.47
C ILE A 202 2.74 -11.44 12.96
N HIS A 203 3.51 -10.60 13.67
CA HIS A 203 3.70 -9.19 13.28
C HIS A 203 4.50 -9.07 12.00
N ALA A 204 5.57 -9.86 11.87
CA ALA A 204 6.40 -9.88 10.67
C ALA A 204 5.59 -10.38 9.45
N TYR A 205 4.78 -11.41 9.64
CA TYR A 205 3.87 -11.92 8.61
C TYR A 205 2.82 -10.88 8.20
N ALA A 206 2.12 -10.27 9.15
CA ALA A 206 1.09 -9.26 8.86
C ALA A 206 1.70 -8.05 8.11
N SER A 207 2.88 -7.60 8.53
CA SER A 207 3.62 -6.52 7.86
C SER A 207 4.02 -6.89 6.43
N ALA A 208 4.46 -8.14 6.20
CA ALA A 208 4.81 -8.63 4.88
C ALA A 208 3.59 -8.70 3.95
N ILE A 209 2.44 -9.14 4.45
CA ILE A 209 1.18 -9.16 3.70
C ILE A 209 0.76 -7.75 3.30
N ILE A 210 0.74 -6.79 4.23
CA ILE A 210 0.39 -5.39 3.92
C ILE A 210 1.37 -4.79 2.90
N THR A 211 2.67 -5.07 3.04
CA THR A 211 3.68 -4.62 2.06
C THR A 211 3.39 -5.16 0.66
N ALA A 212 3.04 -6.45 0.56
CA ALA A 212 2.68 -7.07 -0.71
C ALA A 212 1.38 -6.50 -1.30
N LYS A 213 0.33 -6.34 -0.49
CA LYS A 213 -0.95 -5.70 -0.88
C LYS A 213 -0.71 -4.29 -1.44
N ASN A 214 0.04 -3.46 -0.73
CA ASN A 214 0.34 -2.09 -1.13
C ASN A 214 1.12 -2.03 -2.45
N LYS A 215 2.08 -2.94 -2.65
CA LYS A 215 2.86 -3.01 -3.89
C LYS A 215 1.99 -3.46 -5.08
N ILE A 216 1.12 -4.45 -4.89
CA ILE A 216 0.15 -4.90 -5.92
C ILE A 216 -0.79 -3.75 -6.28
N ALA A 217 -1.40 -3.12 -5.28
CA ALA A 217 -2.32 -2.00 -5.45
C ALA A 217 -1.67 -0.84 -6.21
N THR A 218 -0.49 -0.41 -5.77
CA THR A 218 0.27 0.68 -6.41
C THR A 218 0.58 0.36 -7.86
N ASN A 219 1.06 -0.86 -8.13
CA ASN A 219 1.46 -1.24 -9.49
C ASN A 219 0.27 -1.34 -10.43
N TYR A 220 -0.85 -1.90 -9.95
CA TYR A 220 -2.07 -2.05 -10.75
C TYR A 220 -2.74 -0.71 -11.02
N LEU A 221 -2.87 0.17 -10.01
CA LEU A 221 -3.38 1.53 -10.21
C LEU A 221 -2.50 2.33 -11.19
N SER A 222 -1.18 2.18 -11.12
CA SER A 222 -0.26 2.85 -12.05
C SER A 222 -0.45 2.35 -13.49
N ALA A 223 -0.65 1.04 -13.67
CA ALA A 223 -0.91 0.47 -15.00
C ALA A 223 -2.25 0.95 -15.58
N ILE A 224 -3.29 1.05 -14.76
CA ILE A 224 -4.59 1.64 -15.15
C ILE A 224 -4.41 3.11 -15.55
N ASP A 225 -3.65 3.90 -14.77
CA ASP A 225 -3.43 5.32 -15.05
C ASP A 225 -2.65 5.57 -16.35
N ASN A 226 -1.62 4.74 -16.62
CA ASN A 226 -0.87 4.78 -17.87
C ASN A 226 -1.77 4.45 -19.07
N PHE A 227 -2.60 3.40 -18.96
CA PHE A 227 -3.57 3.05 -19.99
C PHE A 227 -4.62 4.15 -20.20
N ARG A 228 -5.18 4.71 -19.12
CA ARG A 228 -6.12 5.83 -19.14
C ARG A 228 -5.53 7.04 -19.87
N THR A 229 -4.29 7.43 -19.53
CA THR A 229 -3.60 8.55 -20.18
C THR A 229 -3.42 8.31 -21.68
N LEU A 230 -3.07 7.08 -22.07
CA LEU A 230 -2.89 6.70 -23.47
C LEU A 230 -4.18 6.89 -24.27
N ILE A 231 -5.31 6.37 -23.78
CA ILE A 231 -6.59 6.42 -24.51
C ILE A 231 -7.28 7.79 -24.43
N GLN A 232 -7.15 8.52 -23.31
CA GLN A 232 -7.69 9.88 -23.17
C GLN A 232 -6.99 10.89 -24.08
N SER A 233 -5.69 10.71 -24.33
CA SER A 233 -4.95 11.57 -25.26
C SER A 233 -5.37 11.37 -26.73
N ALA A 234 -6.23 10.40 -27.04
CA ALA A 234 -6.40 9.82 -28.37
C ALA A 234 -7.80 10.01 -29.02
N VAL A 235 -8.68 10.84 -28.47
CA VAL A 235 -10.09 10.97 -28.92
C VAL A 235 -10.22 11.35 -30.40
N PRO A 236 -10.95 10.54 -31.20
CA PRO A 236 -12.10 11.07 -31.94
C PRO A 236 -13.38 10.23 -31.75
N SER A 237 -14.53 10.94 -31.70
CA SER A 237 -15.96 10.59 -31.92
C SER A 237 -16.58 9.21 -31.59
N GLU A 238 -15.83 8.15 -31.28
CA GLU A 238 -16.38 6.82 -30.96
C GLU A 238 -16.40 6.56 -29.45
N GLU A 239 -17.57 6.16 -28.97
CA GLU A 239 -17.86 5.91 -27.57
C GLU A 239 -17.30 4.55 -27.14
N ILE A 240 -16.16 4.56 -26.43
CA ILE A 240 -15.60 3.35 -25.83
C ILE A 240 -16.61 2.80 -24.81
N GLN A 241 -17.02 1.55 -24.99
CA GLN A 241 -18.03 0.93 -24.15
C GLN A 241 -17.43 0.48 -22.79
N PRO A 242 -18.06 0.80 -21.65
CA PRO A 242 -17.57 0.41 -20.31
C PRO A 242 -17.30 -1.10 -20.15
N HIS A 243 -18.10 -1.96 -20.77
CA HIS A 243 -17.94 -3.42 -20.68
C HIS A 243 -16.62 -3.92 -21.33
N VAL A 244 -16.16 -3.26 -22.39
CA VAL A 244 -14.87 -3.57 -23.04
C VAL A 244 -13.72 -3.22 -22.10
N LEU A 245 -13.76 -2.02 -21.52
CA LEU A 245 -12.75 -1.57 -20.56
C LEU A 245 -12.73 -2.45 -19.31
N SER A 246 -13.90 -2.83 -18.79
CA SER A 246 -14.03 -3.81 -17.70
C SER A 246 -13.30 -5.11 -18.03
N SER A 247 -13.59 -5.71 -19.19
CA SER A 247 -12.96 -6.96 -19.63
C SER A 247 -11.44 -6.84 -19.74
N VAL A 248 -10.93 -5.68 -20.19
CA VAL A 248 -9.50 -5.40 -20.28
C VAL A 248 -8.84 -5.31 -18.91
N LEU A 249 -9.44 -4.58 -17.97
CA LEU A 249 -8.91 -4.48 -16.61
C LEU A 249 -8.96 -5.83 -15.89
N GLN A 250 -10.03 -6.62 -16.08
CA GLN A 250 -10.14 -7.97 -15.52
C GLN A 250 -8.98 -8.88 -15.97
N ILE A 251 -8.50 -8.76 -17.22
CA ILE A 251 -7.33 -9.53 -17.69
C ILE A 251 -6.03 -9.07 -17.00
N GLY A 252 -5.87 -7.75 -16.78
CA GLY A 252 -4.76 -7.21 -15.99
C GLY A 252 -4.76 -7.78 -14.56
N LEU A 253 -5.93 -7.85 -13.93
CA LEU A 253 -6.11 -8.43 -12.60
C LEU A 253 -5.86 -9.94 -12.57
N ALA A 254 -6.37 -10.70 -13.53
CA ALA A 254 -6.13 -12.13 -13.66
C ALA A 254 -4.64 -12.47 -13.86
N THR A 255 -3.86 -11.54 -14.41
CA THR A 255 -2.39 -11.69 -14.52
C THR A 255 -1.72 -11.70 -13.14
N ILE A 256 -2.24 -10.92 -12.18
CA ILE A 256 -1.78 -10.93 -10.78
C ILE A 256 -2.00 -12.33 -10.20
N GLU A 257 -3.22 -12.85 -10.32
CA GLU A 257 -3.58 -14.17 -9.80
C GLU A 257 -2.77 -15.30 -10.46
N LYS A 258 -2.51 -15.22 -11.76
CA LYS A 258 -1.69 -16.19 -12.48
C LYS A 258 -0.24 -16.19 -11.98
N ILE A 259 0.35 -15.02 -11.75
CA ILE A 259 1.72 -14.91 -11.23
C ILE A 259 1.78 -15.46 -9.81
N LEU A 260 0.83 -15.07 -8.95
CA LEU A 260 0.72 -15.63 -7.61
C LEU A 260 0.58 -17.15 -7.65
N ALA A 261 -0.30 -17.69 -8.49
CA ALA A 261 -0.52 -19.13 -8.65
C ALA A 261 0.72 -19.88 -9.17
N ALA A 262 1.51 -19.28 -10.06
CA ALA A 262 2.72 -19.91 -10.60
C ALA A 262 3.84 -20.01 -9.56
N THR A 263 3.90 -19.06 -8.62
CA THR A 263 4.92 -19.03 -7.58
C THR A 263 4.52 -19.85 -6.34
N LEU A 264 3.22 -20.10 -6.12
CA LEU A 264 2.69 -20.70 -4.90
C LEU A 264 2.18 -22.13 -5.16
N LYS A 265 2.69 -23.12 -4.41
CA LYS A 265 2.11 -24.47 -4.38
C LYS A 265 0.77 -24.46 -3.63
N GLU A 266 -0.13 -25.41 -3.91
CA GLU A 266 -1.46 -25.51 -3.27
C GLU A 266 -1.48 -25.36 -1.72
N PRO A 267 -0.55 -25.96 -0.94
CA PRO A 267 -0.52 -25.76 0.52
C PRO A 267 -0.19 -24.32 0.95
N ILE A 268 0.37 -23.52 0.04
CA ILE A 268 0.83 -22.15 0.25
C ILE A 268 -0.19 -21.16 -0.36
N ARG A 269 -1.13 -21.61 -1.19
CA ARG A 269 -2.15 -20.73 -1.79
C ARG A 269 -3.09 -20.15 -0.72
N SER A 270 -3.39 -20.90 0.34
CA SER A 270 -4.14 -20.41 1.51
C SER A 270 -3.43 -19.26 2.25
N ALA A 271 -2.10 -19.20 2.15
CA ALA A 271 -1.25 -18.21 2.82
C ALA A 271 -1.47 -16.78 2.35
N LEU A 272 -1.97 -16.61 1.12
CA LEU A 272 -2.18 -15.30 0.51
C LEU A 272 -3.67 -14.94 0.44
N GLN A 273 -4.51 -15.56 1.25
CA GLN A 273 -5.94 -15.26 1.27
C GLN A 273 -6.22 -13.75 1.37
N PRO A 274 -5.52 -12.95 2.20
CA PRO A 274 -5.74 -11.50 2.22
C PRO A 274 -5.38 -10.77 0.91
N ILE A 275 -4.45 -11.31 0.11
CA ILE A 275 -4.09 -10.78 -1.20
C ILE A 275 -5.08 -11.25 -2.27
N ILE A 276 -5.54 -12.51 -2.18
CA ILE A 276 -6.58 -13.07 -3.06
C ILE A 276 -7.91 -12.34 -2.84
N ASP A 277 -8.28 -12.07 -1.59
CA ASP A 277 -9.48 -11.30 -1.26
C ASP A 277 -9.39 -9.88 -1.80
N LEU A 278 -8.18 -9.29 -1.82
CA LEU A 278 -7.93 -7.99 -2.45
C LEU A 278 -8.17 -8.05 -3.97
N THR A 279 -7.70 -9.11 -4.66
CA THR A 279 -7.93 -9.26 -6.11
C THR A 279 -9.40 -9.51 -6.40
N HIS A 280 -10.08 -10.37 -5.65
CA HIS A 280 -11.51 -10.59 -5.80
C HIS A 280 -12.32 -9.30 -5.57
N GLY A 281 -12.04 -8.56 -4.49
CA GLY A 281 -12.71 -7.28 -4.23
C GLY A 281 -12.47 -6.24 -5.34
N ALA A 282 -11.27 -6.23 -5.94
CA ALA A 282 -10.98 -5.38 -7.09
C ALA A 282 -11.78 -5.82 -8.33
N SER A 283 -11.92 -7.12 -8.56
CA SER A 283 -12.74 -7.67 -9.65
C SER A 283 -14.20 -7.26 -9.51
N ASP A 284 -14.78 -7.42 -8.31
CA ASP A 284 -16.15 -7.03 -8.02
C ASP A 284 -16.37 -5.53 -8.22
N THR A 285 -15.39 -4.71 -7.81
CA THR A 285 -15.41 -3.26 -8.02
C THR A 285 -15.45 -2.92 -9.50
N ILE A 286 -14.53 -3.48 -10.30
CA ILE A 286 -14.45 -3.26 -11.76
C ILE A 286 -15.79 -3.61 -12.44
N ASN A 287 -16.39 -4.74 -12.06
CA ASN A 287 -17.66 -5.20 -12.62
C ASN A 287 -18.84 -4.31 -12.20
N THR A 288 -18.87 -3.91 -10.93
CA THR A 288 -19.95 -3.07 -10.38
C THR A 288 -19.98 -1.72 -11.09
N GLU A 289 -18.84 -1.04 -11.20
CA GLU A 289 -18.75 0.27 -11.85
C GLU A 289 -19.14 0.19 -13.34
N ALA A 290 -18.88 -0.94 -14.01
CA ALA A 290 -19.20 -1.13 -15.43
C ALA A 290 -20.71 -1.12 -15.72
N ASN A 291 -21.53 -1.48 -14.73
CA ASN A 291 -22.99 -1.49 -14.87
C ASN A 291 -23.63 -0.09 -14.69
N HIS A 292 -22.88 0.88 -14.17
CA HIS A 292 -23.42 2.19 -13.78
C HIS A 292 -22.89 3.36 -14.63
N ALA A 293 -21.84 3.16 -15.41
CA ALA A 293 -21.22 4.23 -16.18
C ALA A 293 -21.98 4.60 -17.46
N LEU A 294 -22.02 5.90 -17.74
CA LEU A 294 -22.66 6.49 -18.92
C LEU A 294 -21.74 6.53 -20.14
N SER A 295 -20.42 6.53 -19.94
CA SER A 295 -19.39 6.52 -20.99
C SER A 295 -18.13 5.81 -20.50
N GLY A 296 -17.28 5.35 -21.42
CA GLY A 296 -16.01 4.69 -21.07
C GLY A 296 -15.01 5.59 -20.35
N THR A 297 -15.00 6.90 -20.64
CA THR A 297 -14.12 7.85 -19.94
C THR A 297 -14.59 8.11 -18.51
N ASP A 298 -15.89 8.27 -18.29
CA ASP A 298 -16.45 8.43 -16.95
C ASP A 298 -16.24 7.16 -16.11
N TRP A 299 -16.35 6.00 -16.76
CA TRP A 299 -16.12 4.70 -16.12
C TRP A 299 -14.69 4.56 -15.58
N LEU A 300 -13.67 4.92 -16.36
CA LEU A 300 -12.26 4.80 -15.93
C LEU A 300 -11.98 5.66 -14.69
N ASP A 301 -12.51 6.87 -14.65
CA ASP A 301 -12.36 7.78 -13.52
C ASP A 301 -13.03 7.21 -12.26
N GLN A 302 -14.23 6.65 -12.41
CA GLN A 302 -14.98 6.00 -11.32
C GLN A 302 -14.25 4.76 -10.79
N VAL A 303 -13.83 3.86 -11.67
CA VAL A 303 -13.11 2.62 -11.29
C VAL A 303 -11.79 2.94 -10.60
N GLN A 304 -11.03 3.91 -11.11
CA GLN A 304 -9.76 4.30 -10.50
C GLN A 304 -9.97 4.83 -9.09
N GLN A 305 -11.01 5.62 -8.86
CA GLN A 305 -11.36 6.11 -7.52
C GLN A 305 -11.85 4.98 -6.60
N SER A 306 -12.74 4.11 -7.07
CA SER A 306 -13.29 3.00 -6.27
C SER A 306 -12.22 1.99 -5.89
N LEU A 307 -11.31 1.64 -6.81
CA LEU A 307 -10.14 0.81 -6.52
C LEU A 307 -9.17 1.47 -5.54
N THR A 308 -8.94 2.78 -5.68
CA THR A 308 -8.11 3.53 -4.71
C THR A 308 -8.70 3.46 -3.30
N ASN A 309 -10.02 3.61 -3.18
CA ASN A 309 -10.72 3.49 -1.90
C ASN A 309 -10.63 2.07 -1.33
N LEU A 310 -10.88 1.05 -2.15
CA LEU A 310 -10.75 -0.36 -1.76
C LEU A 310 -9.34 -0.67 -1.23
N PHE A 311 -8.32 -0.29 -1.98
CA PHE A 311 -6.92 -0.51 -1.61
C PHE A 311 -6.47 0.30 -0.40
N SER A 312 -7.19 1.38 -0.06
CA SER A 312 -6.91 2.21 1.11
C SER A 312 -7.67 1.80 2.37
N ALA A 313 -8.65 0.90 2.28
CA ALA A 313 -9.52 0.52 3.41
C ALA A 313 -8.81 -0.28 4.51
N ASP A 314 -7.61 -0.81 4.24
CA ASP A 314 -6.83 -1.65 5.16
C ASP A 314 -5.32 -1.55 4.86
N GLN A 315 -4.74 -0.37 5.16
CA GLN A 315 -3.32 -0.08 4.97
C GLN A 315 -2.43 -0.47 6.16
N SER A 316 -3.02 -0.81 7.30
CA SER A 316 -2.31 -1.10 8.55
C SER A 316 -2.25 -2.61 8.79
N ALA A 317 -1.14 -3.12 9.32
CA ALA A 317 -1.01 -4.54 9.69
C ALA A 317 -1.84 -4.89 10.94
N GLU A 318 -2.35 -3.89 11.63
CA GLU A 318 -2.96 -3.93 12.95
C GLU A 318 -4.19 -4.84 13.01
N ARG A 319 -5.10 -4.77 12.03
CA ARG A 319 -6.30 -5.63 11.99
C ARG A 319 -5.93 -7.10 11.81
N LEU A 320 -5.06 -7.38 10.83
CA LEU A 320 -4.59 -8.74 10.55
C LEU A 320 -3.78 -9.30 11.73
N LYS A 321 -2.93 -8.48 12.35
CA LYS A 321 -2.21 -8.81 13.58
C LYS A 321 -3.18 -9.19 14.69
N MET A 322 -4.17 -8.34 14.99
CA MET A 322 -5.15 -8.59 16.06
C MET A 322 -5.91 -9.89 15.83
N GLN A 323 -6.30 -10.17 14.59
CA GLN A 323 -6.99 -11.42 14.24
C GLN A 323 -6.09 -12.64 14.48
N LEU A 324 -4.85 -12.63 13.98
CA LEU A 324 -3.91 -13.74 14.13
C LEU A 324 -3.49 -13.97 15.59
N GLU A 325 -3.35 -12.89 16.37
CA GLU A 325 -3.09 -12.96 17.82
C GLU A 325 -4.29 -13.59 18.54
N SER A 326 -5.51 -13.13 18.25
CA SER A 326 -6.74 -13.68 18.81
C SER A 326 -6.94 -15.16 18.46
N ASP A 327 -6.61 -15.58 17.24
CA ASP A 327 -6.71 -16.98 16.83
C ASP A 327 -5.72 -17.85 17.62
N CYS A 328 -4.48 -17.35 17.82
CA CYS A 328 -3.45 -18.03 18.60
C CYS A 328 -3.79 -18.23 20.08
N GLU A 329 -4.56 -17.31 20.67
CA GLU A 329 -5.04 -17.42 22.06
C GLU A 329 -6.06 -18.56 22.24
N LEU A 330 -6.77 -18.92 21.18
CA LEU A 330 -7.78 -19.99 21.19
C LEU A 330 -7.19 -21.38 20.93
N TYR A 331 -5.94 -21.46 20.47
CA TYR A 331 -5.27 -22.70 20.12
C TYR A 331 -4.57 -23.37 21.32
N ASP A 332 -4.59 -24.70 21.34
CA ASP A 332 -3.65 -25.49 22.16
C ASP A 332 -2.20 -25.31 21.68
N GLU A 333 -1.25 -25.78 22.48
CA GLU A 333 0.19 -25.56 22.24
C GLU A 333 0.67 -26.16 20.91
N GLU A 334 0.24 -27.39 20.59
CA GLU A 334 0.61 -28.08 19.35
C GLU A 334 0.06 -27.37 18.10
N THR A 335 -1.21 -26.94 18.17
CA THR A 335 -1.88 -26.21 17.09
C THR A 335 -1.24 -24.83 16.90
N ARG A 336 -0.91 -24.14 17.98
CA ARG A 336 -0.23 -22.83 17.94
C ARG A 336 1.15 -22.95 17.30
N ASP A 337 1.97 -23.92 17.71
CA ASP A 337 3.31 -24.11 17.15
C ASP A 337 3.27 -24.47 15.67
N SER A 338 2.30 -25.30 15.26
CA SER A 338 2.04 -25.62 13.86
C SER A 338 1.65 -24.37 13.05
N HIS A 339 0.70 -23.57 13.57
CA HIS A 339 0.26 -22.33 12.94
C HIS A 339 1.43 -21.33 12.75
N ILE A 340 2.24 -21.12 13.79
CA ILE A 340 3.40 -20.23 13.74
C ILE A 340 4.48 -20.75 12.78
N THR A 341 4.67 -22.06 12.70
CA THR A 341 5.58 -22.67 11.72
C THR A 341 5.08 -22.42 10.29
N ASN A 342 3.78 -22.53 10.06
CA ASN A 342 3.18 -22.20 8.77
C ASN A 342 3.42 -20.73 8.42
N LEU A 343 3.12 -19.78 9.32
CA LEU A 343 3.38 -18.36 9.08
C LEU A 343 4.86 -18.07 8.72
N LYS A 344 5.83 -18.75 9.34
CA LYS A 344 7.26 -18.61 8.98
C LYS A 344 7.57 -19.12 7.58
N ASN A 345 7.02 -20.27 7.22
CA ASN A 345 7.19 -20.85 5.89
C ASN A 345 6.58 -19.91 4.84
N GLU A 346 5.39 -19.37 5.11
CA GLU A 346 4.68 -18.42 4.26
C GLU A 346 5.46 -17.12 4.09
N MET A 347 6.02 -16.59 5.17
CA MET A 347 6.87 -15.39 5.14
C MET A 347 8.12 -15.59 4.27
N THR A 348 8.72 -16.78 4.29
CA THR A 348 9.87 -17.12 3.43
C THR A 348 9.48 -17.06 1.94
N VAL A 349 8.26 -17.49 1.61
CA VAL A 349 7.73 -17.40 0.25
C VAL A 349 7.43 -15.96 -0.13
N LEU A 350 6.77 -15.18 0.72
CA LEU A 350 6.49 -13.76 0.49
C LEU A 350 7.76 -12.94 0.21
N GLN A 351 8.88 -13.26 0.88
CA GLN A 351 10.17 -12.59 0.66
C GLN A 351 10.79 -12.88 -0.72
N THR A 352 10.41 -13.99 -1.35
CA THR A 352 10.94 -14.42 -2.66
C THR A 352 9.92 -14.28 -3.79
N LEU A 353 8.68 -13.93 -3.45
CA LEU A 353 7.58 -13.77 -4.38
C LEU A 353 7.83 -12.59 -5.32
N GLU A 354 7.95 -12.88 -6.62
CA GLU A 354 8.02 -11.86 -7.65
C GLU A 354 6.62 -11.28 -7.92
N LEU A 355 6.29 -10.19 -7.23
CA LEU A 355 5.07 -9.45 -7.51
C LEU A 355 5.11 -8.81 -8.91
N PRO A 356 3.96 -8.72 -9.61
CA PRO A 356 3.90 -8.15 -10.95
C PRO A 356 4.37 -6.69 -10.96
N SER A 357 5.28 -6.35 -11.87
CA SER A 357 5.68 -4.95 -12.10
C SER A 357 4.59 -4.18 -12.84
N VAL A 358 4.68 -2.85 -12.82
CA VAL A 358 3.78 -1.98 -13.59
C VAL A 358 3.81 -2.39 -15.07
N GLU A 359 4.99 -2.61 -15.65
CA GLU A 359 5.16 -2.96 -17.05
C GLU A 359 4.54 -4.31 -17.42
N LYS A 360 4.59 -5.32 -16.51
CA LYS A 360 3.91 -6.61 -16.75
C LYS A 360 2.39 -6.45 -16.77
N LEU A 361 1.84 -5.58 -15.93
CA LEU A 361 0.40 -5.32 -15.86
C LEU A 361 -0.06 -4.47 -17.04
N GLU A 362 0.69 -3.43 -17.41
CA GLU A 362 0.44 -2.64 -18.62
C GLU A 362 0.48 -3.50 -19.87
N LEU A 363 1.47 -4.39 -19.99
CA LEU A 363 1.58 -5.32 -21.11
C LEU A 363 0.31 -6.16 -21.23
N ALA A 364 -0.18 -6.73 -20.11
CA ALA A 364 -1.40 -7.52 -20.09
C ALA A 364 -2.65 -6.70 -20.48
N ILE A 365 -2.74 -5.44 -20.01
CA ILE A 365 -3.83 -4.52 -20.36
C ILE A 365 -3.80 -4.16 -21.84
N TYR A 366 -2.63 -3.85 -22.41
CA TYR A 366 -2.51 -3.51 -23.83
C TYR A 366 -2.80 -4.71 -24.74
N THR A 367 -2.29 -5.91 -24.42
CA THR A 367 -2.60 -7.11 -25.21
C THR A 367 -4.08 -7.50 -25.09
N ALA A 368 -4.67 -7.34 -23.90
CA ALA A 368 -6.11 -7.49 -23.70
C ALA A 368 -6.91 -6.51 -24.56
N TRP A 369 -6.53 -5.24 -24.60
CA TRP A 369 -7.19 -4.25 -25.44
C TRP A 369 -7.15 -4.64 -26.93
N ILE A 370 -6.00 -5.08 -27.44
CA ILE A 370 -5.90 -5.56 -28.82
C ILE A 370 -6.87 -6.74 -29.02
N ASN A 371 -6.82 -7.74 -28.13
CA ASN A 371 -7.63 -8.95 -28.26
C ASN A 371 -9.15 -8.71 -28.14
N GLN A 372 -9.59 -7.72 -27.36
CA GLN A 372 -11.02 -7.39 -27.23
C GLN A 372 -11.59 -6.71 -28.48
N ASN A 373 -10.74 -6.16 -29.34
CA ASN A 373 -11.15 -5.53 -30.59
C ASN A 373 -11.18 -6.51 -31.78
N VAL A 374 -11.09 -7.83 -31.54
CA VAL A 374 -11.23 -8.87 -32.57
C VAL A 374 -12.69 -8.94 -33.06
N ALA A 375 -13.00 -8.25 -34.16
CA ALA A 375 -14.35 -8.22 -34.71
C ALA A 375 -14.60 -9.39 -35.68
N GLY A 376 -14.82 -10.61 -35.19
CA GLY A 376 -15.40 -11.72 -36.00
C GLY A 376 -14.40 -12.69 -36.65
N GLU A 377 -14.90 -13.51 -37.60
CA GLU A 377 -14.13 -14.54 -38.33
C GLU A 377 -13.38 -14.01 -39.58
N GLY A 378 -13.50 -12.71 -39.86
CA GLY A 378 -13.01 -12.08 -41.07
C GLY A 378 -11.52 -11.74 -41.08
N LEU A 379 -10.94 -11.74 -42.28
CA LEU A 379 -9.51 -11.52 -42.56
C LEU A 379 -9.08 -10.04 -42.45
N ASN A 380 -10.00 -9.10 -42.23
CA ASN A 380 -9.78 -7.64 -42.28
C ASN A 380 -10.14 -6.90 -40.98
N ASP A 381 -10.47 -7.63 -39.92
CA ASP A 381 -10.99 -7.03 -38.69
C ASP A 381 -9.85 -6.64 -37.72
N PRO A 382 -10.02 -5.55 -36.94
CA PRO A 382 -9.05 -5.16 -35.91
C PRO A 382 -8.86 -6.26 -34.86
N GLY A 383 -7.86 -6.09 -33.99
CA GLY A 383 -7.51 -7.01 -32.90
C GLY A 383 -6.33 -7.93 -33.17
N HIS A 384 -5.38 -7.50 -34.00
CA HIS A 384 -4.18 -8.27 -34.30
C HIS A 384 -2.93 -7.39 -34.43
N ILE A 385 -1.76 -8.03 -34.41
CA ILE A 385 -0.50 -7.40 -34.83
C ILE A 385 -0.28 -7.75 -36.30
N GLU A 386 -0.12 -6.74 -37.14
CA GLU A 386 0.28 -6.92 -38.54
C GLU A 386 1.80 -6.89 -38.64
N ILE A 387 2.38 -7.91 -39.27
CA ILE A 387 3.82 -8.05 -39.51
C ILE A 387 4.05 -8.19 -41.00
N ARG A 388 4.96 -7.39 -41.56
CA ARG A 388 5.39 -7.52 -42.95
C ARG A 388 6.88 -7.86 -43.00
N VAL A 389 7.19 -8.99 -43.61
CA VAL A 389 8.53 -9.51 -43.81
C VAL A 389 8.90 -9.38 -45.28
N VAL A 390 10.05 -8.77 -45.55
CA VAL A 390 10.59 -8.64 -46.92
C VAL A 390 11.77 -9.62 -47.06
N ASP A 391 11.84 -10.33 -48.18
CA ASP A 391 12.82 -11.40 -48.43
C ASP A 391 14.29 -10.93 -48.38
N ASP A 392 14.55 -9.62 -48.40
CA ASP A 392 15.89 -9.02 -48.32
C ASP A 392 16.43 -8.85 -46.89
N GLY A 393 15.64 -9.20 -45.87
CA GLY A 393 16.03 -9.19 -44.46
C GLY A 393 16.24 -7.82 -43.82
N ASN A 394 16.07 -6.72 -44.56
CA ASN A 394 16.46 -5.37 -44.09
C ASN A 394 15.29 -4.42 -43.83
N ARG A 395 14.05 -4.79 -44.18
CA ARG A 395 12.87 -3.93 -44.01
C ARG A 395 11.66 -4.73 -43.51
N ASN A 396 11.67 -5.08 -42.23
CA ASN A 396 10.49 -5.61 -41.57
C ASN A 396 9.69 -4.45 -40.95
N SER A 397 8.36 -4.49 -41.06
CA SER A 397 7.49 -3.54 -40.37
C SER A 397 6.47 -4.28 -39.52
N ALA A 398 6.12 -3.69 -38.38
CA ALA A 398 5.10 -4.26 -37.50
C ALA A 398 4.22 -3.14 -36.92
N SER A 399 2.91 -3.33 -36.93
CA SER A 399 1.93 -2.36 -36.45
C SER A 399 0.82 -3.05 -35.66
N VAL A 400 0.20 -2.32 -34.73
CA VAL A 400 -0.96 -2.80 -33.99
C VAL A 400 -2.21 -2.37 -34.74
N GLN A 401 -3.02 -3.35 -35.16
CA GLN A 401 -4.30 -3.11 -35.83
C GLN A 401 -5.41 -3.16 -34.78
N ALA A 402 -5.63 -2.06 -34.07
CA ALA A 402 -6.69 -1.86 -33.08
C ALA A 402 -6.94 -0.36 -32.89
N PRO A 403 -8.06 0.07 -32.28
CA PRO A 403 -8.21 1.45 -31.85
C PRO A 403 -7.01 1.90 -31.01
N PHE A 404 -6.45 3.06 -31.37
CA PHE A 404 -5.23 3.62 -30.77
C PHE A 404 -3.94 2.81 -31.01
N GLY A 405 -3.93 1.99 -32.08
CA GLY A 405 -2.83 1.07 -32.44
C GLY A 405 -1.44 1.68 -32.39
N ASP A 406 -1.21 2.83 -33.03
CA ASP A 406 0.12 3.47 -33.05
C ASP A 406 0.63 3.86 -31.65
N LYS A 407 -0.27 4.34 -30.79
CA LYS A 407 0.07 4.70 -29.41
C LYS A 407 0.35 3.46 -28.58
N ILE A 408 -0.45 2.41 -28.74
CA ILE A 408 -0.25 1.12 -28.08
C ILE A 408 1.07 0.49 -28.53
N ALA A 409 1.37 0.52 -29.83
CA ALA A 409 2.65 0.08 -30.40
C ALA A 409 3.83 0.83 -29.77
N SER A 410 3.73 2.16 -29.67
CA SER A 410 4.74 2.99 -29.01
C SER A 410 4.89 2.66 -27.52
N ALA A 411 3.80 2.44 -26.80
CA ALA A 411 3.83 2.06 -25.39
C ALA A 411 4.48 0.68 -25.21
N LEU A 412 4.07 -0.31 -25.99
CA LEU A 412 4.62 -1.67 -26.00
C LEU A 412 6.14 -1.66 -26.26
N ASN A 413 6.62 -0.89 -27.24
CA ASN A 413 8.05 -0.71 -27.50
C ASN A 413 8.84 -0.23 -26.27
N GLY A 414 8.21 0.56 -25.38
CA GLY A 414 8.83 1.07 -24.16
C GLY A 414 8.83 0.12 -22.96
N ILE A 415 7.92 -0.87 -22.94
CA ILE A 415 7.68 -1.72 -21.76
C ILE A 415 8.01 -3.20 -21.96
N MET A 416 8.00 -3.73 -23.19
CA MET A 416 8.13 -5.18 -23.44
C MET A 416 9.37 -5.80 -22.78
N ALA A 417 10.55 -5.21 -22.99
CA ALA A 417 11.79 -5.72 -22.42
C ALA A 417 11.78 -5.71 -20.88
N LYS A 418 11.18 -4.69 -20.27
CA LYS A 418 11.02 -4.58 -18.82
C LYS A 418 10.00 -5.58 -18.27
N ALA A 419 8.99 -5.94 -19.08
CA ALA A 419 8.03 -6.98 -18.78
C ALA A 419 8.57 -8.41 -19.01
N GLY A 420 9.79 -8.55 -19.53
CA GLY A 420 10.45 -9.84 -19.81
C GLY A 420 10.13 -10.41 -21.19
N ILE A 421 9.59 -9.62 -22.11
CA ILE A 421 9.26 -10.02 -23.47
C ILE A 421 10.25 -9.37 -24.45
N SER A 422 10.86 -10.18 -25.32
CA SER A 422 11.88 -9.70 -26.27
C SER A 422 11.41 -9.62 -27.71
N ARG A 423 10.38 -10.39 -28.09
CA ARG A 423 9.90 -10.49 -29.47
C ARG A 423 8.41 -10.20 -29.56
N LEU A 424 7.96 -9.64 -30.68
CA LEU A 424 6.54 -9.42 -30.93
C LEU A 424 5.75 -10.74 -31.02
N ALA A 425 6.40 -11.82 -31.45
CA ALA A 425 5.80 -13.16 -31.49
C ALA A 425 5.47 -13.72 -30.09
N ASP A 426 6.17 -13.25 -29.05
CA ASP A 426 5.95 -13.67 -27.66
C ASP A 426 4.76 -12.92 -27.01
N LEU A 427 4.19 -11.92 -27.70
CA LEU A 427 2.98 -11.24 -27.24
C LEU A 427 1.76 -12.16 -27.41
N ASP A 428 0.90 -12.17 -26.39
CA ASP A 428 -0.32 -12.98 -26.35
C ASP A 428 -1.46 -12.33 -27.16
N VAL A 429 -1.23 -12.17 -28.48
CA VAL A 429 -2.10 -11.48 -29.44
C VAL A 429 -2.12 -12.28 -30.75
N VAL A 430 -3.20 -12.19 -31.52
CA VAL A 430 -3.26 -12.76 -32.88
C VAL A 430 -2.28 -12.03 -33.81
N LYS A 431 -1.63 -12.73 -34.73
CA LYS A 431 -0.72 -12.11 -35.72
C LYS A 431 -1.18 -12.35 -37.14
N LYS A 432 -1.09 -11.32 -37.97
CA LYS A 432 -1.28 -11.38 -39.42
C LYS A 432 0.06 -11.08 -40.08
N VAL A 433 0.65 -12.09 -40.71
CA VAL A 433 2.01 -12.00 -41.25
C VAL A 433 1.96 -12.02 -42.78
N PHE A 434 2.63 -11.05 -43.39
CA PHE A 434 2.83 -10.92 -44.83
C PHE A 434 4.28 -11.26 -45.18
N LYS A 435 4.50 -12.07 -46.21
CA LYS A 435 5.81 -12.35 -46.81
C LYS A 435 5.64 -12.42 -48.31
N GLY A 436 6.09 -11.38 -49.00
CA GLY A 436 5.69 -11.12 -50.38
C GLY A 436 4.16 -11.01 -50.50
N ASP A 437 3.58 -11.79 -51.40
CA ASP A 437 2.13 -11.85 -51.64
C ASP A 437 1.39 -12.88 -50.75
N VAL A 438 2.13 -13.62 -49.90
CA VAL A 438 1.55 -14.65 -49.03
C VAL A 438 1.15 -14.06 -47.69
N ILE A 439 -0.05 -14.40 -47.22
CA ILE A 439 -0.60 -13.97 -45.93
C ILE A 439 -0.85 -15.20 -45.06
N ALA A 440 -0.40 -15.14 -43.81
CA ALA A 440 -0.64 -16.16 -42.79
C ALA A 440 -1.24 -15.53 -41.53
N TYR A 441 -2.15 -16.26 -40.87
CA TYR A 441 -2.79 -15.86 -39.63
C TYR A 441 -2.35 -16.81 -38.53
N PHE A 442 -1.87 -16.26 -37.43
CA PHE A 442 -1.40 -17.02 -36.29
C PHE A 442 -2.28 -16.70 -35.09
N GLU A 443 -2.73 -17.75 -34.42
CA GLU A 443 -3.39 -17.64 -33.13
C GLU A 443 -2.41 -17.12 -32.06
N ARG A 444 -2.96 -16.83 -30.88
CA ARG A 444 -2.21 -16.29 -29.73
C ARG A 444 -1.01 -17.13 -29.32
N ASP A 445 -1.11 -18.45 -29.46
CA ASP A 445 -0.05 -19.43 -29.18
C ASP A 445 0.93 -19.62 -30.35
N ASN A 446 0.83 -18.78 -31.39
CA ASN A 446 1.59 -18.86 -32.64
C ASN A 446 1.31 -20.13 -33.47
N SER A 447 0.20 -20.83 -33.22
CA SER A 447 -0.29 -21.86 -34.14
C SER A 447 -0.90 -21.20 -35.38
N LEU A 448 -0.71 -21.80 -36.56
CA LEU A 448 -1.29 -21.31 -37.80
C LEU A 448 -2.81 -21.54 -37.78
N ARG A 449 -3.61 -20.47 -37.93
CA ARG A 449 -5.06 -20.55 -38.07
C ARG A 449 -5.40 -21.27 -39.37
N SER A 450 -6.05 -22.43 -39.27
CA SER A 450 -6.40 -23.26 -40.42
C SER A 450 -7.56 -22.64 -41.22
N ASN A 451 -7.29 -21.69 -42.12
CA ASN A 451 -8.30 -21.23 -43.09
C ASN A 451 -8.20 -22.01 -44.42
N HIS A 452 -9.16 -22.94 -44.54
CA HIS A 452 -9.73 -23.73 -45.64
C HIS A 452 -9.20 -23.80 -47.09
N GLU A 453 -8.13 -23.15 -47.55
CA GLU A 453 -7.71 -23.31 -48.96
C GLU A 453 -6.25 -23.68 -49.22
N HIS A 454 -5.29 -23.42 -48.32
CA HIS A 454 -3.88 -23.78 -48.56
C HIS A 454 -3.17 -24.24 -47.29
N ASN A 455 -3.46 -25.46 -46.85
CA ASN A 455 -2.66 -26.15 -45.82
C ASN A 455 -1.48 -26.88 -46.51
N ASP A 456 -0.68 -26.13 -47.26
CA ASP A 456 0.48 -26.65 -47.99
C ASP A 456 1.73 -26.57 -47.09
N SER A 457 2.38 -27.70 -46.86
CA SER A 457 3.64 -27.79 -46.11
C SER A 457 4.80 -27.07 -46.80
N SER A 458 4.60 -26.53 -48.01
CA SER A 458 5.53 -25.67 -48.73
C SER A 458 5.40 -24.16 -48.44
N MET A 459 4.47 -23.73 -47.57
CA MET A 459 4.29 -22.31 -47.26
C MET A 459 5.60 -21.65 -46.76
N PRO A 460 5.96 -20.45 -47.27
CA PRO A 460 7.21 -19.76 -46.91
C PRO A 460 7.42 -19.51 -45.41
N PHE A 461 6.33 -19.47 -44.65
CA PHE A 461 6.32 -19.27 -43.19
C PHE A 461 6.52 -20.56 -42.39
N MET A 462 6.24 -21.73 -42.98
CA MET A 462 6.48 -23.04 -42.36
C MET A 462 7.94 -23.50 -42.54
N LEU A 463 8.65 -22.89 -43.50
CA LEU A 463 10.04 -23.18 -43.83
C LEU A 463 11.03 -22.17 -43.23
N ASP A 464 10.59 -20.94 -42.97
CA ASP A 464 11.39 -19.87 -42.38
C ASP A 464 10.56 -19.02 -41.41
N ASP A 465 10.90 -19.14 -40.13
CA ASP A 465 10.27 -18.48 -38.98
C ASP A 465 10.85 -17.08 -38.69
N SER A 466 11.53 -16.45 -39.66
CA SER A 466 12.17 -15.14 -39.51
C SER A 466 11.26 -14.03 -38.95
N TRP A 467 9.95 -14.10 -39.21
CA TRP A 467 8.95 -13.19 -38.64
C TRP A 467 8.94 -13.19 -37.10
N LYS A 468 9.30 -14.31 -36.45
CA LYS A 468 9.37 -14.44 -34.99
C LYS A 468 10.51 -13.63 -34.37
N ASN A 469 11.49 -13.21 -35.16
CA ASN A 469 12.66 -12.45 -34.68
C ASN A 469 12.41 -10.93 -34.62
N ILE A 470 11.21 -10.46 -34.95
CA ILE A 470 10.90 -9.03 -34.90
C ILE A 470 10.68 -8.61 -33.45
N GLU A 471 11.44 -7.60 -33.02
CA GLU A 471 11.51 -7.18 -31.61
C GLU A 471 10.70 -5.92 -31.31
N ARG A 472 10.34 -5.12 -32.33
CA ARG A 472 9.72 -3.80 -32.16
C ARG A 472 8.71 -3.48 -33.24
N PHE A 473 7.72 -2.68 -32.86
CA PHE A 473 6.81 -2.04 -33.80
C PHE A 473 7.51 -0.89 -34.54
N THR A 474 7.12 -0.66 -35.79
CA THR A 474 7.56 0.50 -36.58
C THR A 474 6.85 1.76 -36.09
N ALA A 475 7.61 2.87 -36.03
CA ALA A 475 7.11 4.19 -35.66
C ALA A 475 6.27 4.84 -36.75
#